data_AF-A0AB39K2Y3-F1
#
_entry.id   AF-A0AB39K2Y3-F1
#
_cell.length_a   1.000
_cell.length_b   1.000
_cell.length_c   1.000
_cell.angle_alpha   90.00
_cell.angle_beta   90.00
_cell.angle_gamma   90.00
#
_symmetry.space_group_name_H-M   'P 1'
#
loop_
_entity.id
_entity.type
_entity.pdbx_description
1 polymer ?
#
loop_
_entity_poly.entity_id
_entity_poly.type
_entity_poly.pdbx_seq_one_letter_code
_entity_poly.pdbx_strand_id
1 'polypeptide(L)'
;MMNKYILLIFLMMPFSIFANSNPYRGGEVNIEIKNETPCFYINDMEQKGIFSIVLLNLSRNSKDYWSYDSSFDKSYPTKNNCVVLNEKNFNGFKSLKENTPYSVTLGGVKTAYNRNFCITRISKKIVIQDFRAAQCVDRKSSFWDNLKNYFHK
;
A
#
# COMPACT_ATOMS: atom_id res chain seq x y z
N MET A 1 -12.15 22.21 -54.51
CA MET A 1 -12.40 20.87 -53.92
C MET A 1 -11.12 20.43 -53.22
N MET A 2 -11.03 20.66 -51.90
CA MET A 2 -9.82 20.38 -51.11
C MET A 2 -10.07 19.10 -50.31
N ASN A 3 -9.38 18.03 -50.71
CA ASN A 3 -9.70 16.65 -50.35
C ASN A 3 -9.09 16.29 -48.98
N LYS A 4 -9.95 16.14 -47.96
CA LYS A 4 -10.07 15.02 -47.00
C LYS A 4 -8.82 14.25 -46.47
N TYR A 5 -7.65 14.86 -46.25
CA TYR A 5 -6.50 14.12 -45.70
C TYR A 5 -5.96 14.62 -44.34
N ILE A 6 -6.80 15.24 -43.51
CA ILE A 6 -6.44 15.60 -42.12
C ILE A 6 -7.24 14.71 -41.17
N LEU A 7 -7.00 13.38 -41.15
CA LEU A 7 -7.47 12.56 -40.01
C LEU A 7 -6.88 11.14 -39.98
N LEU A 8 -5.56 10.95 -40.03
CA LEU A 8 -5.03 9.58 -39.88
C LEU A 8 -3.62 9.47 -39.28
N ILE A 9 -3.28 10.34 -38.31
CA ILE A 9 -2.00 10.26 -37.57
C ILE A 9 -2.21 9.87 -36.09
N PHE A 10 -3.45 9.73 -35.61
CA PHE A 10 -3.72 9.45 -34.20
C PHE A 10 -3.69 7.95 -33.80
N LEU A 11 -3.42 7.03 -34.74
CA LEU A 11 -3.60 5.58 -34.52
C LEU A 11 -2.30 4.77 -34.35
N MET A 12 -1.15 5.43 -34.15
CA MET A 12 0.16 4.78 -34.02
C MET A 12 0.80 5.07 -32.65
N MET A 13 0.01 5.17 -31.58
CA MET A 13 0.56 5.04 -30.23
C MET A 13 0.67 3.55 -29.90
N PRO A 14 1.87 2.96 -29.77
CA PRO A 14 2.01 1.63 -29.21
C PRO A 14 1.57 1.72 -27.75
N PHE A 15 0.33 1.31 -27.46
CA PHE A 15 -0.10 1.00 -26.10
C PHE A 15 0.66 -0.25 -25.66
N SER A 16 1.87 -0.06 -25.14
CA SER A 16 2.54 -1.09 -24.37
C SER A 16 1.80 -1.24 -23.04
N ILE A 17 0.72 -2.03 -23.06
CA ILE A 17 0.05 -2.50 -21.86
C ILE A 17 0.99 -3.52 -21.22
N PHE A 18 1.88 -3.03 -20.35
CA PHE A 18 2.67 -3.92 -19.50
C PHE A 18 1.74 -4.52 -18.45
N ALA A 19 1.37 -5.79 -18.64
CA ALA A 19 0.68 -6.56 -17.62
C ALA A 19 1.67 -6.90 -16.50
N ASN A 20 1.74 -6.06 -15.47
CA ASN A 20 2.44 -6.41 -14.24
C ASN A 20 1.60 -7.45 -13.50
N SER A 21 2.02 -8.71 -13.55
CA SER A 21 1.43 -9.76 -12.73
C SER A 21 1.74 -9.48 -11.25
N ASN A 22 0.75 -9.08 -10.48
CA ASN A 22 0.88 -9.04 -9.03
C ASN A 22 0.74 -10.47 -8.49
N PRO A 23 1.76 -11.06 -7.85
CA PRO A 23 1.63 -12.41 -7.26
C PRO A 23 0.55 -12.45 -6.17
N TYR A 24 0.17 -11.30 -5.63
CA TYR A 24 -0.88 -11.13 -4.63
C TYR A 24 -2.23 -10.88 -5.31
N ARG A 25 -3.00 -11.97 -5.50
CA ARG A 25 -4.31 -11.93 -6.18
C ARG A 25 -5.33 -10.99 -5.53
N GLY A 26 -5.17 -10.66 -4.24
CA GLY A 26 -6.04 -9.73 -3.53
C GLY A 26 -5.76 -8.25 -3.83
N GLY A 27 -4.60 -7.94 -4.42
CA GLY A 27 -4.16 -6.57 -4.62
C GLY A 27 -3.36 -6.03 -3.44
N GLU A 28 -3.62 -4.78 -3.03
CA GLU A 28 -2.79 -4.06 -2.07
C GLU A 28 -3.36 -4.08 -0.64
N VAL A 29 -2.46 -4.15 0.34
CA VAL A 29 -2.79 -3.79 1.73
C VAL A 29 -2.91 -2.28 1.81
N ASN A 30 -4.03 -1.79 2.33
CA ASN A 30 -4.19 -0.39 2.63
C ASN A 30 -3.49 -0.04 3.94
N ILE A 31 -2.83 1.12 3.95
CA ILE A 31 -2.10 1.63 5.10
C ILE A 31 -2.63 3.04 5.38
N GLU A 32 -3.12 3.26 6.60
CA GLU A 32 -3.45 4.58 7.12
C GLU A 32 -2.66 4.87 8.41
N ILE A 33 -2.61 6.13 8.82
CA ILE A 33 -2.00 6.53 10.08
C ILE A 33 -3.11 6.73 11.11
N LYS A 34 -3.09 5.94 12.19
CA LYS A 34 -3.92 6.13 13.38
C LYS A 34 -3.03 6.37 14.58
N ASN A 35 -3.24 7.47 15.30
CA ASN A 35 -2.44 7.85 16.47
C ASN A 35 -0.93 7.76 16.20
N GLU A 36 -0.48 8.42 15.12
CA GLU A 36 0.92 8.44 14.66
C GLU A 36 1.51 7.06 14.34
N THR A 37 0.69 6.04 14.14
CA THR A 37 1.14 4.67 13.89
C THR A 37 0.47 4.09 12.64
N PRO A 38 1.20 3.36 11.77
CA PRO A 38 0.59 2.67 10.64
C PRO A 38 -0.47 1.66 11.08
N CYS A 39 -1.54 1.57 10.31
CA CYS A 39 -2.66 0.69 10.55
C CYS A 39 -3.07 0.00 9.26
N PHE A 40 -3.14 -1.34 9.29
CA PHE A 40 -3.26 -2.18 8.11
C PHE A 40 -4.68 -2.71 7.93
N TYR A 41 -5.20 -2.62 6.70
CA TYR A 41 -6.51 -3.16 6.36
C TYR A 41 -6.63 -3.52 4.87
N ILE A 42 -7.70 -4.21 4.51
CA ILE A 42 -8.08 -4.50 3.12
C ILE A 42 -9.51 -4.01 2.86
N ASN A 43 -9.84 -3.80 1.59
CA ASN A 43 -11.20 -3.42 1.17
C ASN A 43 -12.04 -4.62 0.73
N ASP A 44 -11.41 -5.78 0.49
CA ASP A 44 -12.13 -7.02 0.27
C ASP A 44 -12.81 -7.42 1.59
N MET A 45 -14.10 -7.75 1.51
CA MET A 45 -14.96 -8.10 2.66
C MET A 45 -15.45 -9.55 2.61
N GLU A 46 -15.00 -10.35 1.64
CA GLU A 46 -15.49 -11.70 1.35
C GLU A 46 -14.55 -12.80 1.85
N GLN A 47 -13.36 -12.43 2.36
CA GLN A 47 -12.42 -13.37 2.95
C GLN A 47 -12.97 -14.06 4.21
N LYS A 48 -12.56 -15.32 4.43
CA LYS A 48 -13.00 -16.15 5.55
C LYS A 48 -11.84 -16.98 6.12
N GLY A 49 -11.97 -17.40 7.37
CA GLY A 49 -10.99 -18.24 8.06
C GLY A 49 -9.85 -17.44 8.67
N ILE A 50 -8.72 -18.12 8.90
CA ILE A 50 -7.53 -17.52 9.51
C ILE A 50 -6.81 -16.57 8.54
N PHE A 51 -6.19 -15.55 9.10
CA PHE A 51 -5.26 -14.69 8.38
C PHE A 51 -4.07 -14.32 9.24
N SER A 52 -2.98 -13.98 8.54
CA SER A 52 -1.75 -13.45 9.12
C SER A 52 -1.39 -12.14 8.44
N ILE A 53 -0.96 -11.15 9.22
CA ILE A 53 -0.30 -9.94 8.71
C ILE A 53 1.18 -10.07 9.05
N VAL A 54 2.03 -10.08 8.03
CA VAL A 54 3.48 -10.16 8.16
C VAL A 54 4.10 -8.86 7.69
N LEU A 55 4.89 -8.23 8.56
CA LEU A 55 5.71 -7.06 8.26
C LEU A 55 7.17 -7.49 8.14
N LEU A 56 7.79 -7.23 6.99
CA LEU A 56 9.20 -7.50 6.72
C LEU A 56 9.97 -6.19 6.56
N ASN A 57 11.17 -6.12 7.13
CA ASN A 57 12.15 -5.10 6.78
C ASN A 57 12.92 -5.53 5.53
N LEU A 58 12.80 -4.77 4.45
CA LEU A 58 13.43 -5.07 3.16
C LEU A 58 14.86 -4.53 3.03
N SER A 59 15.42 -3.98 4.11
CA SER A 59 16.81 -3.53 4.12
C SER A 59 17.76 -4.70 3.86
N ARG A 60 18.86 -4.42 3.15
CA ARG A 60 19.89 -5.43 2.88
C ARG A 60 20.36 -6.09 4.18
N ASN A 61 20.35 -7.42 4.21
CA ASN A 61 20.73 -8.26 5.35
C ASN A 61 19.82 -8.16 6.61
N SER A 62 18.69 -7.47 6.54
CA SER A 62 17.73 -7.51 7.65
C SER A 62 17.07 -8.89 7.73
N LYS A 63 16.90 -9.37 8.96
CA LYS A 63 16.08 -10.54 9.29
C LYS A 63 14.87 -10.13 10.13
N ASP A 64 14.61 -8.84 10.23
CA ASP A 64 13.55 -8.31 11.08
C ASP A 64 12.20 -8.60 10.42
N TYR A 65 11.36 -9.34 11.14
CA TYR A 65 9.98 -9.54 10.78
C TYR A 65 9.11 -9.52 12.01
N TRP A 66 7.86 -9.15 11.80
CA TRP A 66 6.82 -9.19 12.82
C TRP A 66 5.55 -9.73 12.22
N SER A 67 4.76 -10.43 13.03
CA SER A 67 3.50 -11.01 12.58
C SER A 67 2.37 -10.78 13.56
N TYR A 68 1.15 -10.77 13.02
CA TYR A 68 -0.11 -10.74 13.74
C TYR A 68 -1.02 -11.81 13.13
N ASP A 69 -1.54 -12.72 13.96
CA ASP A 69 -2.42 -13.79 13.53
C ASP A 69 -3.83 -13.61 14.13
N SER A 70 -4.85 -13.83 13.31
CA SER A 70 -6.25 -13.77 13.73
C SER A 70 -7.15 -14.53 12.76
N SER A 71 -8.47 -14.33 12.85
CA SER A 71 -9.45 -14.79 11.87
C SER A 71 -10.35 -13.66 11.42
N PHE A 72 -10.80 -13.73 10.17
CA PHE A 72 -11.73 -12.77 9.58
C PHE A 72 -13.05 -12.73 10.35
N ASP A 73 -13.48 -13.87 10.93
CA ASP A 73 -14.68 -13.97 11.75
C ASP A 73 -14.56 -13.24 13.10
N LYS A 74 -13.35 -13.14 13.65
CA LYS A 74 -13.10 -12.51 14.95
C LYS A 74 -12.83 -11.02 14.84
N SER A 75 -11.99 -10.61 13.89
CA SER A 75 -11.55 -9.23 13.75
C SER A 75 -11.18 -8.94 12.30
N TYR A 76 -12.20 -8.72 11.47
CA TYR A 76 -11.98 -8.36 10.08
C TYR A 76 -11.21 -7.02 9.97
N PRO A 77 -10.05 -6.98 9.30
CA PRO A 77 -9.25 -5.78 9.17
C PRO A 77 -9.82 -4.87 8.09
N THR A 78 -10.74 -4.01 8.50
CA THR A 78 -11.37 -2.98 7.67
C THR A 78 -10.76 -1.61 7.96
N LYS A 79 -11.11 -0.58 7.18
CA LYS A 79 -10.65 0.79 7.45
C LYS A 79 -10.96 1.25 8.88
N ASN A 80 -12.13 0.92 9.42
CA ASN A 80 -12.50 1.33 10.77
C ASN A 80 -11.83 0.45 11.85
N ASN A 81 -11.66 -0.84 11.58
CA ASN A 81 -11.08 -1.84 12.49
C ASN A 81 -9.73 -2.37 11.97
N CYS A 82 -8.84 -1.47 11.54
CA CYS A 82 -7.54 -1.85 11.00
C CYS A 82 -6.60 -2.35 12.11
N VAL A 83 -5.60 -3.15 11.75
CA VAL A 83 -4.62 -3.69 12.69
C VAL A 83 -3.49 -2.69 12.85
N VAL A 84 -3.43 -2.05 14.02
CA VAL A 84 -2.39 -1.06 14.36
C VAL A 84 -1.04 -1.75 14.55
N LEU A 85 0.02 -1.21 13.94
CA LEU A 85 1.39 -1.68 14.07
C LEU A 85 2.00 -1.24 15.42
N ASN A 86 1.78 -2.02 16.47
CA ASN A 86 2.34 -1.78 17.80
C ASN A 86 2.79 -3.10 18.44
N GLU A 87 3.52 -3.00 19.56
CA GLU A 87 4.05 -4.16 20.28
C GLU A 87 2.96 -5.14 20.76
N LYS A 88 1.75 -4.64 21.05
CA LYS A 88 0.61 -5.47 21.46
C LYS A 88 0.13 -6.41 20.35
N ASN A 89 0.07 -5.92 19.12
CA ASN A 89 -0.37 -6.71 17.96
C ASN A 89 0.79 -7.45 17.28
N PHE A 90 1.99 -6.87 17.34
CA PHE A 90 3.19 -7.37 16.67
C PHE A 90 4.29 -7.57 17.71
N ASN A 91 4.39 -8.79 18.25
CA ASN A 91 5.31 -9.09 19.35
C ASN A 91 6.77 -8.72 19.01
N GLY A 92 7.44 -7.98 19.90
CA GLY A 92 8.82 -7.53 19.70
C GLY A 92 8.99 -6.37 18.70
N PHE A 93 7.89 -5.80 18.19
CA PHE A 93 7.95 -4.57 17.40
C PHE A 93 8.23 -3.36 18.29
N LYS A 94 9.27 -2.60 17.96
CA LYS A 94 9.64 -1.37 18.69
C LYS A 94 9.21 -0.11 17.94
N SER A 95 9.67 0.03 16.71
CA SER A 95 9.41 1.19 15.87
C SER A 95 9.82 0.95 14.43
N LEU A 96 9.22 1.71 13.51
CA LEU A 96 9.71 1.83 12.15
C LEU A 96 10.82 2.88 12.08
N LYS A 97 11.75 2.68 11.15
CA LYS A 97 12.82 3.62 10.82
C LYS A 97 12.42 4.43 9.58
N GLU A 98 12.73 5.72 9.57
CA GLU A 98 12.49 6.59 8.43
C GLU A 98 13.33 6.16 7.22
N ASN A 99 12.78 6.38 6.01
CA ASN A 99 13.41 6.02 4.73
C ASN A 99 13.89 4.56 4.64
N THR A 100 13.31 3.68 5.46
CA THR A 100 13.59 2.24 5.47
C THR A 100 12.46 1.52 4.75
N PRO A 101 12.76 0.62 3.79
CA PRO A 101 11.74 -0.08 3.05
C PRO A 101 11.17 -1.24 3.87
N TYR A 102 9.84 -1.32 3.91
CA TYR A 102 9.11 -2.40 4.54
C TYR A 102 8.13 -3.03 3.56
N SER A 103 7.81 -4.30 3.77
CA SER A 103 6.74 -5.02 3.08
C SER A 103 5.71 -5.48 4.08
N VAL A 104 4.45 -5.10 3.90
CA VAL A 104 3.35 -5.69 4.66
C VAL A 104 2.57 -6.63 3.75
N THR A 105 2.41 -7.87 4.20
CA THR A 105 1.59 -8.89 3.55
C THR A 105 0.44 -9.26 4.47
N LEU A 106 -0.79 -9.17 4.00
CA LEU A 106 -1.95 -9.77 4.65
C LEU A 106 -2.33 -11.03 3.87
N GLY A 107 -2.16 -12.19 4.47
CA GLY A 107 -2.43 -13.49 3.84
C GLY A 107 -3.57 -14.20 4.54
N GLY A 108 -4.62 -14.53 3.80
CA GLY A 108 -5.63 -15.52 4.18
C GLY A 108 -5.39 -16.85 3.49
N VAL A 109 -6.32 -17.80 3.65
CA VAL A 109 -6.22 -19.17 3.12
C VAL A 109 -6.08 -19.21 1.59
N LYS A 110 -6.78 -18.33 0.86
CA LYS A 110 -6.85 -18.36 -0.62
C LYS A 110 -6.24 -17.13 -1.30
N THR A 111 -6.15 -16.03 -0.56
CA THR A 111 -5.86 -14.72 -1.10
C THR A 111 -4.84 -14.03 -0.21
N ALA A 112 -3.86 -13.41 -0.84
CA ALA A 112 -2.91 -12.56 -0.17
C ALA A 112 -2.89 -11.18 -0.83
N TYR A 113 -2.60 -10.19 0.00
CA TYR A 113 -2.49 -8.78 -0.33
C TYR A 113 -1.11 -8.32 0.10
N ASN A 114 -0.49 -7.42 -0.64
CA ASN A 114 0.83 -6.92 -0.29
C ASN A 114 0.97 -5.44 -0.60
N ARG A 115 1.74 -4.73 0.23
CA ARG A 115 2.21 -3.40 -0.11
C ARG A 115 3.60 -3.17 0.45
N ASN A 116 4.50 -2.70 -0.41
CA ASN A 116 5.78 -2.14 0.00
C ASN A 116 5.61 -0.65 0.32
N PHE A 117 6.19 -0.21 1.42
CA PHE A 117 6.08 1.17 1.87
C PHE A 117 7.33 1.61 2.64
N CYS A 118 7.48 2.92 2.78
CA CYS A 118 8.39 3.52 3.74
C CYS A 118 7.61 4.50 4.62
N ILE A 119 8.27 5.01 5.65
CA ILE A 119 7.77 6.14 6.42
C ILE A 119 8.75 7.30 6.39
N THR A 120 8.21 8.50 6.50
CA THR A 120 8.96 9.74 6.74
C THR A 120 8.20 10.60 7.74
N ARG A 121 8.81 11.70 8.20
CA ARG A 121 8.14 12.72 9.01
C ARG A 121 8.06 14.04 8.28
N ILE A 122 6.84 14.58 8.18
CA ILE A 122 6.57 15.93 7.67
C ILE A 122 5.87 16.69 8.79
N SER A 123 6.45 17.82 9.21
CA SER A 123 5.91 18.64 10.31
C SER A 123 5.63 17.83 11.59
N LYS A 124 6.58 16.95 11.96
CA LYS A 124 6.53 16.00 13.09
C LYS A 124 5.52 14.84 12.96
N LYS A 125 4.67 14.82 11.94
CA LYS A 125 3.69 13.74 11.70
C LYS A 125 4.27 12.67 10.79
N ILE A 126 3.98 11.40 11.09
CA ILE A 126 4.36 10.28 10.23
C ILE A 126 3.52 10.32 8.95
N VAL A 127 4.20 10.12 7.81
CA VAL A 127 3.60 10.02 6.48
C VAL A 127 4.08 8.73 5.82
N ILE A 128 3.17 8.03 5.14
CA ILE A 128 3.48 6.84 4.35
C ILE A 128 4.00 7.26 2.97
N GLN A 129 5.16 6.72 2.60
CA GLN A 129 5.76 6.85 1.28
C GLN A 129 5.63 5.54 0.50
N ASP A 130 5.67 5.61 -0.82
CA ASP A 130 5.74 4.42 -1.66
C ASP A 130 7.20 3.98 -1.81
N PHE A 131 7.42 2.67 -1.93
CA PHE A 131 8.75 2.13 -2.27
C PHE A 131 8.78 1.74 -3.75
N ARG A 132 9.54 2.47 -4.57
CA ARG A 132 9.63 2.28 -6.03
C ARG A 132 11.09 2.36 -6.47
N ALA A 133 11.48 1.51 -7.41
CA ALA A 133 12.84 1.49 -7.98
C ALA A 133 13.96 1.52 -6.89
N ALA A 134 13.78 0.72 -5.84
CA ALA A 134 14.68 0.64 -4.68
C ALA A 134 14.81 1.93 -3.83
N GLN A 135 13.86 2.86 -3.94
CA GLN A 135 13.85 4.13 -3.20
C GLN A 135 12.50 4.42 -2.56
N CYS A 136 12.55 5.09 -1.40
CA CYS A 136 11.37 5.66 -0.76
C CYS A 136 11.03 6.97 -1.46
N VAL A 137 9.82 7.06 -2.02
CA VAL A 137 9.35 8.22 -2.75
C VAL A 137 8.09 8.77 -2.12
N ASP A 138 8.06 10.09 -1.96
CA ASP A 138 6.86 10.79 -1.53
C ASP A 138 5.71 10.46 -2.47
N ARG A 139 4.57 10.11 -1.88
CA ARG A 139 3.35 9.90 -2.64
C ARG A 139 2.95 11.25 -3.22
N LYS A 140 3.26 11.49 -4.50
CA LYS A 140 2.75 12.67 -5.21
C LYS A 140 1.25 12.71 -4.99
N SER A 141 0.73 13.83 -4.49
CA SER A 141 -0.71 14.05 -4.43
C SER A 141 -1.27 13.74 -5.82
N SER A 142 -2.32 12.94 -5.88
CA SER A 142 -2.96 12.65 -7.15
C SER A 142 -3.31 13.98 -7.81
N PHE A 143 -3.23 14.07 -9.14
CA PHE A 143 -3.74 15.23 -9.88
C PHE A 143 -5.13 15.64 -9.37
N TRP A 144 -5.97 14.67 -9.02
CA TRP A 144 -7.29 14.85 -8.42
C TRP A 144 -7.30 15.41 -6.99
N ASP A 145 -6.29 15.11 -6.16
CA ASP A 145 -6.17 15.65 -4.80
C ASP A 145 -5.78 17.13 -4.82
N ASN A 146 -4.88 17.51 -5.74
CA ASN A 146 -4.57 18.92 -5.98
C ASN A 146 -5.76 19.67 -6.61
N LEU A 147 -6.49 19.02 -7.52
CA LEU A 147 -7.69 19.59 -8.14
C LEU A 147 -8.79 19.87 -7.11
N LYS A 148 -9.06 18.93 -6.19
CA LYS A 148 -10.04 19.12 -5.11
C LYS A 148 -9.68 20.26 -4.17
N ASN A 149 -8.41 20.42 -3.83
CA ASN A 149 -7.95 21.52 -2.99
C ASN A 149 -8.02 22.89 -3.71
N TYR A 150 -7.99 22.91 -5.04
CA TYR A 150 -8.16 24.13 -5.84
C TYR A 150 -9.63 24.56 -5.95
N PHE A 151 -10.57 23.60 -6.04
CA PHE A 151 -12.01 23.88 -6.12
C PHE A 151 -12.69 24.14 -4.77
N HIS A 152 -11.99 23.93 -3.65
CA HIS A 152 -12.45 24.24 -2.30
C HIS A 152 -11.79 25.49 -1.69
N LYS A 153 -11.14 26.32 -2.52
CA LYS A 153 -10.63 27.65 -2.16
C LYS A 153 -11.45 28.71 -2.89
#